data_AF-E0VPM9-F1
#
_entry.id   AF-E0VPM9-F1
#
_cell.length_a   1.000
_cell.length_b   1.000
_cell.length_c   1.000
_cell.angle_alpha   90.00
_cell.angle_beta   90.00
_cell.angle_gamma   90.00
#
_symmetry.space_group_name_H-M   'P 1'
#
loop_
_entity.id
_entity.type
_entity.pdbx_description
1 polymer ?
#
loop_
_entity_poly.entity_id
_entity_poly.type
_entity_poly.pdbx_seq_one_letter_code
_entity_poly.pdbx_strand_id
1 'polypeptide(L)'
;MAASSKENLFNLQQINFKEEKSKTDSEPKCSNILQSTDKYDPLLFCRTCANVDSCLVPIFKEEGLDYNLNTKIEKYLPIRVSQNDGLPNHLCYHCASTLIAWDALIVGCVKAEKKLNLLKDSIRDKYSEKVKFFIFFNYNFLICDIIDIYLQF
;
A
#
# COMPACT_ATOMS: atom_id res chain seq x y z
N MET A 1 11.85 -2.57 32.77
CA MET A 1 10.63 -2.95 32.03
C MET A 1 10.22 -1.78 31.15
N ALA A 2 10.51 -1.85 29.86
CA ALA A 2 9.87 -1.02 28.84
C ALA A 2 9.96 -1.79 27.52
N ALA A 3 8.81 -2.11 26.95
CA ALA A 3 8.65 -2.98 25.81
C ALA A 3 8.66 -2.17 24.50
N SER A 4 9.28 -2.79 23.48
CA SER A 4 8.88 -2.84 22.07
C SER A 4 8.46 -1.55 21.35
N SER A 5 9.24 -1.18 20.34
CA SER A 5 8.73 -1.04 18.97
C SER A 5 9.89 -1.13 18.00
N LYS A 6 10.09 -2.34 17.44
CA LYS A 6 11.01 -2.54 16.32
C LYS A 6 10.40 -1.89 15.09
N GLU A 7 11.09 -0.88 14.58
CA GLU A 7 10.89 -0.35 13.25
C GLU A 7 11.14 -1.49 12.24
N ASN A 8 10.08 -2.07 11.70
CA ASN A 8 10.19 -2.91 10.51
C ASN A 8 10.36 -1.96 9.33
N LEU A 9 11.63 -1.60 9.10
CA LEU A 9 12.07 -0.93 7.90
C LEU A 9 11.74 -1.85 6.72
N PHE A 10 10.68 -1.46 6.04
CA PHE A 10 10.09 -2.01 4.84
C PHE A 10 11.16 -2.51 3.85
N ASN A 11 11.34 -3.83 3.77
CA ASN A 11 12.23 -4.49 2.81
C ASN A 11 11.69 -4.32 1.39
N LEU A 12 11.99 -3.20 0.74
CA LEU A 12 11.78 -2.99 -0.70
C LEU A 12 12.65 -3.91 -1.58
N GLN A 13 13.41 -4.83 -0.99
CA GLN A 13 14.21 -5.84 -1.66
C GLN A 13 13.70 -7.29 -1.44
N GLN A 14 12.56 -7.49 -0.76
CA GLN A 14 11.97 -8.82 -0.53
C GLN A 14 10.68 -9.09 -1.34
N ILE A 15 10.47 -8.36 -2.44
CA ILE A 15 9.59 -8.84 -3.53
C ILE A 15 10.39 -9.62 -4.59
N ASN A 16 11.58 -10.11 -4.22
CA ASN A 16 12.10 -11.33 -4.82
C ASN A 16 11.31 -12.48 -4.21
N PHE A 17 10.17 -12.80 -4.83
CA PHE A 17 9.62 -14.14 -4.71
C PHE A 17 10.75 -15.09 -5.06
N LYS A 18 11.08 -15.98 -4.11
CA LYS A 18 12.26 -16.83 -4.14
C LYS A 18 12.48 -17.47 -5.51
N GLU A 19 13.54 -17.04 -6.20
CA GLU A 19 14.38 -17.97 -6.96
C GLU A 19 15.18 -18.83 -5.95
N GLU A 20 14.50 -19.62 -5.12
CA GLU A 20 15.14 -20.71 -4.38
C GLU A 20 14.79 -22.01 -5.10
N LYS A 21 15.72 -22.45 -5.95
CA LYS A 21 15.81 -23.84 -6.41
C LYS A 21 15.93 -24.77 -5.20
N SER A 22 14.83 -25.28 -4.69
CA SER A 22 14.84 -26.51 -3.89
C SER A 22 14.89 -27.70 -4.85
N LYS A 23 16.07 -28.34 -4.92
CA LYS A 23 16.25 -29.67 -5.51
C LYS A 23 15.35 -30.67 -4.77
N THR A 24 14.25 -31.06 -5.39
CA THR A 24 13.60 -32.37 -5.26
C THR A 24 12.88 -32.65 -6.57
N ASP A 25 13.09 -33.85 -7.10
CA ASP A 25 12.89 -34.20 -8.51
C ASP A 25 11.42 -34.17 -8.97
N SER A 26 11.05 -33.12 -9.71
CA SER A 26 10.15 -33.17 -10.89
C SER A 26 10.03 -31.75 -11.48
N GLU A 27 10.52 -31.58 -12.71
CA GLU A 27 10.52 -30.31 -13.44
C GLU A 27 9.11 -29.87 -13.83
N PRO A 28 8.85 -28.54 -13.81
CA PRO A 28 8.42 -27.90 -15.03
C PRO A 28 9.44 -26.83 -15.39
N LYS A 29 10.42 -27.22 -16.20
CA LYS A 29 11.24 -26.26 -16.95
C LYS A 29 10.32 -25.54 -17.92
N CYS A 30 10.25 -24.21 -17.81
CA CYS A 30 9.79 -23.38 -18.92
C CYS A 30 10.64 -23.73 -20.14
N SER A 31 10.04 -24.53 -21.00
CA SER A 31 10.57 -24.96 -22.28
C SER A 31 9.57 -24.47 -23.31
N ASN A 32 10.11 -23.77 -24.31
CA ASN A 32 9.38 -23.27 -25.47
C ASN A 32 8.40 -24.31 -26.01
N ILE A 33 7.15 -23.91 -26.23
CA ILE A 33 6.10 -24.55 -27.05
C ILE A 33 4.90 -23.57 -26.99
N LEU A 34 4.18 -23.18 -28.05
CA LEU A 34 3.88 -23.81 -29.35
C LEU A 34 3.74 -22.73 -30.44
N GLN A 35 4.45 -22.89 -31.56
CA GLN A 35 3.97 -22.48 -32.88
C GLN A 35 2.91 -23.50 -33.32
N SER A 36 1.73 -23.00 -33.71
CA SER A 36 0.65 -23.68 -34.48
C SER A 36 -0.01 -24.93 -33.90
N THR A 37 -1.19 -24.78 -33.29
CA THR A 37 -2.42 -25.56 -33.57
C THR A 37 -3.66 -24.75 -33.14
N ASP A 38 -4.73 -24.79 -33.94
CA ASP A 38 -5.95 -23.97 -33.84
C ASP A 38 -6.85 -24.27 -32.61
N LYS A 39 -6.33 -24.20 -31.39
CA LYS A 39 -7.13 -24.19 -30.14
C LYS A 39 -6.46 -23.32 -29.07
N TYR A 40 -7.05 -22.17 -28.80
CA TYR A 40 -6.70 -21.31 -27.68
C TYR A 40 -6.99 -22.03 -26.37
N ASP A 41 -5.95 -22.42 -25.60
CA ASP A 41 -6.12 -22.90 -24.23
C ASP A 41 -6.36 -21.69 -23.31
N PRO A 42 -7.56 -21.51 -22.74
CA PRO A 42 -7.87 -20.38 -21.86
C PRO A 42 -6.98 -20.34 -20.62
N LEU A 43 -6.36 -21.45 -20.24
CA LEU A 43 -5.48 -21.55 -19.07
C LEU A 43 -4.16 -20.81 -19.26
N LEU A 44 -3.79 -20.47 -20.50
CA LEU A 44 -2.55 -19.74 -20.80
C LEU A 44 -2.73 -18.22 -20.80
N PHE A 45 -3.94 -17.71 -20.58
CA PHE A 45 -4.24 -16.28 -20.62
C PHE A 45 -4.23 -15.64 -19.23
N CYS A 46 -3.53 -14.52 -19.11
CA CYS A 46 -3.65 -13.66 -17.95
C CYS A 46 -5.04 -13.00 -17.91
N ARG A 47 -5.72 -13.09 -16.76
CA ARG A 47 -7.05 -12.52 -16.55
C ARG A 47 -7.10 -10.99 -16.68
N THR A 48 -6.00 -10.30 -16.39
CA THR A 48 -5.97 -8.82 -16.41
C THR A 48 -5.53 -8.26 -17.75
N CYS A 49 -4.48 -8.81 -18.36
CA CYS A 49 -3.90 -8.25 -19.59
C CYS A 49 -4.16 -9.08 -20.85
N ALA A 50 -4.77 -10.27 -20.72
CA ALA A 50 -5.00 -11.21 -21.83
C ALA A 50 -3.72 -11.60 -22.60
N ASN A 51 -2.53 -11.37 -22.04
CA ASN A 51 -1.30 -11.92 -22.60
C ASN A 51 -1.20 -13.41 -22.29
N VAL A 52 -0.63 -14.14 -23.23
CA VAL A 52 -0.27 -15.54 -23.06
C VAL A 52 1.01 -15.64 -22.25
N ASP A 53 0.98 -16.45 -21.20
CA ASP A 53 2.15 -16.74 -20.36
C ASP A 53 2.13 -18.21 -19.93
N SER A 54 3.30 -18.83 -19.86
CA SER A 54 3.46 -20.19 -19.35
C SER A 54 3.54 -20.24 -17.83
N CYS A 55 3.84 -19.13 -17.17
CA CYS A 55 3.97 -19.00 -15.73
C CYS A 55 2.86 -18.09 -15.18
N LEU A 56 1.70 -18.68 -14.92
CA LEU A 56 0.53 -17.97 -14.41
C LEU A 56 0.27 -18.31 -12.94
N VAL A 57 0.04 -17.27 -12.14
CA VAL A 57 -0.30 -17.34 -10.72
C VAL A 57 -1.82 -17.55 -10.58
N PRO A 58 -2.30 -18.61 -9.92
CA PRO A 58 -3.73 -18.82 -9.72
C PRO A 58 -4.31 -17.74 -8.81
N ILE A 59 -5.46 -17.16 -9.17
CA ILE A 59 -6.10 -16.08 -8.37
C ILE A 59 -6.70 -16.62 -7.08
N PHE A 60 -7.26 -17.82 -7.13
CA PHE A 60 -8.07 -18.40 -6.05
C PHE A 60 -7.44 -19.64 -5.39
N LYS A 61 -6.15 -19.89 -5.60
CA LYS A 61 -5.41 -21.01 -5.00
C LYS A 61 -4.01 -20.57 -4.62
N GLU A 62 -3.37 -21.32 -3.72
CA GLU A 62 -1.95 -21.20 -3.38
C GLU A 62 -1.53 -19.73 -3.17
N GLU A 63 -0.53 -19.26 -3.93
CA GLU A 63 0.00 -17.90 -3.88
C GLU A 63 -1.09 -16.84 -4.04
N GLY A 64 -2.12 -17.07 -4.86
CA GLY A 64 -3.20 -16.11 -5.02
C GLY A 64 -3.99 -15.83 -3.76
N LEU A 65 -4.16 -16.84 -2.90
CA LEU A 65 -4.80 -16.69 -1.60
C LEU A 65 -3.88 -15.98 -0.61
N ASP A 66 -2.59 -16.34 -0.59
CA ASP A 66 -1.60 -15.72 0.27
C ASP A 66 -1.52 -14.20 0.01
N TYR A 67 -1.52 -13.81 -1.26
CA TYR A 67 -1.51 -12.40 -1.66
C TYR A 67 -2.88 -11.76 -1.77
N ASN A 68 -3.97 -12.49 -1.46
CA ASN A 68 -5.36 -12.01 -1.55
C ASN A 68 -5.65 -11.33 -2.91
N LEU A 69 -5.24 -11.97 -4.01
CA LEU A 69 -5.28 -11.38 -5.35
C LEU A 69 -6.71 -11.03 -5.78
N ASN A 70 -7.69 -11.89 -5.48
CA ASN A 70 -9.10 -11.64 -5.77
C ASN A 70 -9.58 -10.30 -5.18
N THR A 71 -9.32 -10.06 -3.90
CA THR A 71 -9.75 -8.86 -3.18
C THR A 71 -9.06 -7.62 -3.73
N LYS A 72 -7.76 -7.72 -4.09
CA LYS A 72 -7.01 -6.60 -4.67
C LYS A 72 -7.50 -6.27 -6.08
N ILE A 73 -7.85 -7.27 -6.89
CA ILE A 73 -8.43 -7.05 -8.22
C ILE A 73 -9.74 -6.27 -8.08
N GLU A 74 -10.67 -6.74 -7.25
CA GLU A 74 -11.97 -6.08 -7.06
C GLU A 74 -11.84 -4.67 -6.48
N LYS A 75 -10.81 -4.44 -5.66
CA LYS A 75 -10.57 -3.15 -5.01
C LYS A 75 -9.98 -2.10 -5.95
N TYR A 76 -9.07 -2.50 -6.84
CA TYR A 76 -8.23 -1.55 -7.59
C TYR A 76 -8.47 -1.56 -9.11
N LEU A 77 -9.02 -2.63 -9.66
CA LEU A 77 -9.24 -2.77 -11.10
C LEU A 77 -10.74 -2.68 -11.43
N PRO A 78 -11.11 -2.12 -12.59
CA PRO A 78 -12.49 -2.03 -13.02
C PRO A 78 -13.01 -3.35 -13.62
N ILE A 79 -12.65 -4.48 -13.01
CA ILE A 79 -13.07 -5.83 -13.44
C ILE A 79 -13.54 -6.63 -12.24
N ARG A 80 -14.47 -7.55 -12.46
CA ARG A 80 -14.89 -8.54 -11.47
C ARG A 80 -14.32 -9.90 -11.85
N VAL A 81 -13.88 -10.64 -10.85
CA VAL A 81 -13.32 -11.98 -11.02
C VAL A 81 -14.14 -12.96 -10.18
N SER A 82 -14.55 -14.07 -10.79
CA SER A 82 -15.22 -15.17 -10.12
C SER A 82 -14.63 -16.48 -10.61
N GLN A 83 -14.57 -17.49 -9.75
CA GLN A 83 -14.12 -18.83 -10.15
C GLN A 83 -14.96 -19.42 -11.29
N ASN A 84 -16.23 -19.01 -11.40
CA ASN A 84 -17.24 -19.66 -12.22
C ASN A 84 -17.70 -18.80 -13.42
N ASP A 85 -16.97 -17.74 -13.78
CA ASP A 85 -17.35 -16.84 -14.87
C ASP A 85 -16.91 -17.32 -16.27
N GLY A 86 -16.26 -18.48 -16.35
CA GLY A 86 -15.82 -19.09 -17.61
C GLY A 86 -14.62 -18.38 -18.25
N LEU A 87 -14.00 -17.43 -17.55
CA LEU A 87 -12.82 -16.70 -18.00
C LEU A 87 -11.57 -17.21 -17.25
N PRO A 88 -10.35 -16.84 -17.68
CA PRO A 88 -9.13 -17.30 -17.04
C PRO A 88 -9.09 -16.95 -15.54
N ASN A 89 -8.67 -17.91 -14.72
CA ASN A 89 -8.58 -17.77 -13.26
C ASN A 89 -7.14 -17.56 -12.78
N HIS A 90 -6.27 -17.04 -13.64
CA HIS A 90 -4.85 -16.84 -13.35
C HIS A 90 -4.35 -15.47 -13.82
N LEU A 91 -3.26 -14.99 -13.22
CA LEU A 91 -2.56 -13.75 -13.60
C LEU A 91 -1.12 -14.06 -14.02
N CYS A 92 -0.59 -13.33 -14.99
CA CYS A 92 0.85 -13.35 -15.22
C CYS A 92 1.57 -12.66 -14.05
N TYR A 93 2.84 -13.03 -13.86
CA TYR A 93 3.66 -12.50 -12.78
C TYR A 93 3.74 -10.96 -12.80
N HIS A 94 3.77 -10.35 -13.98
CA HIS A 94 3.78 -8.90 -14.11
C HIS A 94 2.52 -8.27 -13.52
N CYS A 95 1.33 -8.75 -13.89
CA CYS A 95 0.07 -8.23 -13.35
C CYS A 95 -0.05 -8.46 -11.84
N ALA A 96 0.33 -9.66 -11.35
CA ALA A 96 0.26 -9.98 -9.93
C ALA A 96 1.21 -9.09 -9.10
N SER A 97 2.47 -8.97 -9.51
CA SER A 97 3.48 -8.14 -8.82
C SER A 97 3.11 -6.66 -8.81
N THR A 98 2.64 -6.11 -9.94
CA THR A 98 2.16 -4.73 -10.00
C THR A 98 0.97 -4.51 -9.07
N LEU A 99 0.00 -5.43 -9.04
CA LEU A 99 -1.18 -5.31 -8.18
C LEU A 99 -0.80 -5.34 -6.69
N ILE A 100 0.14 -6.21 -6.30
CA ILE A 100 0.65 -6.28 -4.92
C ILE A 100 1.37 -4.99 -4.55
N ALA A 101 2.24 -4.48 -5.42
CA ALA A 101 2.96 -3.23 -5.18
C ALA A 101 2.01 -2.03 -5.07
N TRP A 102 0.98 -2.00 -5.91
CA TRP A 102 -0.04 -0.95 -5.90
C TRP A 102 -0.83 -0.90 -4.58
N ASP A 103 -1.25 -2.06 -4.06
CA ASP A 103 -1.88 -2.16 -2.74
C ASP A 103 -0.99 -1.61 -1.62
N ALA A 104 0.28 -2.03 -1.61
CA ALA A 104 1.25 -1.59 -0.61
C ALA A 104 1.49 -0.07 -0.67
N LEU A 105 1.57 0.49 -1.88
CA LEU A 105 1.71 1.93 -2.10
C LEU A 105 0.52 2.70 -1.51
N ILE A 106 -0.71 2.30 -1.84
CA ILE A 106 -1.93 2.97 -1.36
C ILE A 106 -2.04 2.90 0.17
N VAL A 107 -1.79 1.72 0.77
CA VAL A 107 -1.77 1.57 2.22
C VAL A 107 -0.70 2.46 2.86
N GLY A 108 0.46 2.58 2.22
CA GLY A 108 1.54 3.49 2.60
C GLY A 108 1.09 4.95 2.59
N CYS A 109 0.46 5.41 1.52
CA CYS A 109 -0.05 6.77 1.38
C CYS A 109 -1.08 7.12 2.47
N VAL A 110 -2.04 6.22 2.76
CA VAL A 110 -3.04 6.45 3.82
C VAL A 110 -2.40 6.55 5.20
N LYS A 111 -1.39 5.72 5.49
CA LYS A 111 -0.64 5.79 6.76
C LYS A 111 0.19 7.08 6.85
N ALA A 112 0.85 7.46 5.76
CA ALA A 112 1.63 8.67 5.67
C ALA A 112 0.75 9.91 5.88
N GLU A 113 -0.40 9.98 5.23
CA GLU A 113 -1.36 11.08 5.38
C GLU A 113 -1.84 11.22 6.83
N LYS A 114 -2.21 10.12 7.49
CA LYS A 114 -2.57 10.15 8.92
C LYS A 114 -1.44 10.71 9.78
N LYS A 115 -0.20 10.25 9.56
CA LYS A 115 0.98 10.74 10.29
C LYS A 115 1.23 12.23 10.03
N LEU A 116 1.13 12.67 8.78
CA LEU A 116 1.33 14.07 8.40
C LEU A 116 0.24 14.98 9.00
N ASN A 117 -1.01 14.54 9.06
CA ASN A 117 -2.08 15.29 9.70
C ASN A 117 -1.88 15.40 11.22
N LEU A 118 -1.46 14.34 11.91
CA LEU A 118 -1.12 14.41 13.33
C LEU A 118 0.03 15.38 13.61
N LEU A 119 1.05 15.41 12.73
CA LEU A 119 2.14 16.38 12.82
C LEU A 119 1.64 17.81 12.59
N LYS A 120 0.77 18.01 11.60
CA LYS A 120 0.15 19.31 11.30
C LYS A 120 -0.65 19.84 12.50
N ASP A 121 -1.44 18.98 13.15
CA ASP A 121 -2.23 19.35 14.32
C ASP A 121 -1.32 19.65 15.53
N SER A 122 -0.30 18.83 15.76
CA SER A 122 0.70 19.07 16.81
C SER A 122 1.46 20.38 16.62
N ILE A 123 1.75 20.76 15.36
CA ILE A 123 2.34 22.06 15.04
C ILE A 123 1.34 23.18 15.32
N ARG A 124 0.09 23.04 14.87
CA ARG A 124 -0.98 24.02 15.10
C ARG A 124 -1.18 24.31 16.59
N ASP A 125 -1.19 23.27 17.43
CA ASP A 125 -1.38 23.40 18.88
C ASP A 125 -0.20 24.12 19.55
N LYS A 126 1.04 23.81 19.12
CA LYS A 126 2.24 24.55 19.58
C LYS A 126 2.21 26.03 19.21
N TYR A 127 1.64 26.39 18.07
CA TYR A 127 1.42 27.80 17.70
C TYR A 127 0.29 28.41 18.53
N SER A 128 -0.80 27.70 18.81
CA SER A 128 -1.88 28.20 19.65
C SER A 128 -1.44 28.44 21.10
N GLU A 129 -0.61 27.57 21.69
CA GLU A 129 -0.03 27.81 23.02
C GLU A 129 0.97 28.97 23.04
N LYS A 130 1.85 29.07 22.03
CA LYS A 130 2.77 30.22 21.93
C LYS A 130 2.03 31.54 21.73
N VAL A 131 0.95 31.55 20.93
CA VAL A 131 0.10 32.74 20.74
C VAL A 131 -0.71 33.02 22.00
N LYS A 132 -1.22 32.01 22.72
CA LYS A 132 -1.85 32.19 24.04
C LYS A 132 -0.87 32.77 25.05
N PHE A 133 0.39 32.32 25.07
CA PHE A 133 1.43 32.90 25.91
C PHE A 133 1.73 34.34 25.49
N PHE A 134 1.86 34.62 24.20
CA PHE A 134 2.13 35.98 23.71
C PHE A 134 0.97 36.95 24.01
N ILE A 135 -0.28 36.51 23.92
CA ILE A 135 -1.47 37.31 24.25
C ILE A 135 -1.65 37.44 25.77
N PHE A 136 -1.39 36.39 26.56
CA PHE A 136 -1.50 36.44 28.03
C PHE A 136 -0.40 37.32 28.66
N PHE A 137 0.81 37.33 28.10
CA PHE A 137 1.89 38.23 28.54
C PHE A 137 1.71 39.67 28.04
N ASN A 138 1.04 39.91 26.90
CA ASN A 138 0.74 41.27 26.47
C ASN A 138 -0.49 41.88 27.17
N TYR A 139 -1.55 41.12 27.47
CA TYR A 139 -2.73 41.67 28.15
C TYR A 139 -2.52 41.96 29.65
N ASN A 140 -1.58 41.30 30.33
CA ASN A 140 -1.24 41.64 31.73
C ASN A 140 -0.15 42.72 31.86
N PHE A 141 0.64 42.99 30.80
CA PHE A 141 1.64 44.07 30.80
C PHE A 141 1.03 45.41 30.36
N LEU A 142 0.07 45.42 29.42
CA LEU A 142 -0.60 46.64 28.95
C LEU A 142 -1.71 47.18 29.88
N ILE A 143 -2.24 46.39 30.81
CA ILE A 143 -3.26 46.88 31.76
C ILE A 143 -2.63 47.65 32.93
N CYS A 144 -1.38 47.37 33.31
CA CYS A 144 -0.71 48.13 34.38
C CYS A 144 -0.25 49.53 33.90
N ASP A 145 0.28 49.65 32.67
CA ASP A 145 0.76 50.95 32.17
C ASP A 145 -0.38 51.93 31.79
N ILE A 146 -1.60 51.43 31.52
CA ILE A 146 -2.74 52.29 31.13
C ILE A 146 -3.51 52.82 32.35
N ILE A 147 -3.53 52.09 33.48
CA ILE A 147 -4.28 52.54 34.66
C ILE A 147 -3.56 53.65 35.43
N ASP A 148 -2.21 53.72 35.38
CA ASP A 148 -1.46 54.82 36.01
C ASP A 148 -1.50 56.14 35.22
N ILE A 149 -1.86 56.11 33.93
CA ILE A 149 -1.99 57.34 33.11
C ILE A 149 -3.38 57.99 33.24
N TYR A 150 -4.41 57.21 33.57
CA TYR A 150 -5.81 57.71 33.61
C TYR A 150 -6.28 58.20 34.98
N LEU A 151 -5.47 58.13 36.05
CA LEU A 151 -5.83 58.58 37.40
C LEU A 151 -5.05 59.82 37.88
N GLN A 152 -4.70 60.71 36.95
CA GLN A 152 -4.11 62.02 37.28
C GLN A 152 -4.70 63.19 36.49
N PHE A 153 -5.95 63.05 36.03
CA PHE A 153 -6.80 64.16 35.59
C PHE A 153 -8.19 64.06 36.23
#